data_AF-A0A523XPV1-F1
#
_entry.id   AF-A0A523XPV1-F1
#
_cell.length_a   1.000
_cell.length_b   1.000
_cell.length_c   1.000
_cell.angle_alpha   90.00
_cell.angle_beta   90.00
_cell.angle_gamma   90.00
#
_symmetry.space_group_name_H-M   'P 1'
#
loop_
_entity.id
_entity.type
_entity.pdbx_description
1 polymer ?
#
loop_
_entity_poly.entity_id
_entity_poly.type
_entity_poly.pdbx_seq_one_letter_code
_entity_poly.pdbx_strand_id
1 'polypeptide(L)'
;MKKLVIAVLLLTPLSVYGAQTGVTTTAEPVVPEDSKGTIVHSLPEVMEETGEVYSVETERGVSWVLIDSLKTHRLIPGSQSFCVYFDYSEEALKDTLLPDQLTALAGQALAKAPDWLRLELKDNFRRMDSAHQDIYADLILNCPDKRYYDEVCFQVAHLSPQTLVYGGFDPDLIVENVYWIYEIDV
;
A
#
# COMPACT_ATOMS: atom_id res chain seq x y z
N MET A 1 -52.75 29.77 -60.54
CA MET A 1 -51.68 28.90 -61.08
C MET A 1 -50.72 28.57 -59.95
N LYS A 2 -50.55 27.28 -59.67
CA LYS A 2 -49.80 26.71 -58.54
C LYS A 2 -48.31 27.10 -58.64
N LYS A 3 -47.73 27.63 -57.57
CA LYS A 3 -46.27 27.57 -57.33
C LYS A 3 -46.05 26.76 -56.07
N LEU A 4 -45.66 25.51 -56.27
CA LEU A 4 -45.22 24.56 -55.27
C LEU A 4 -43.82 25.02 -54.81
N VAL A 5 -43.68 25.46 -53.56
CA VAL A 5 -42.36 25.73 -52.96
C VAL A 5 -42.09 24.60 -51.99
N ILE A 6 -41.16 23.73 -52.37
CA ILE A 6 -40.66 22.62 -51.56
C ILE A 6 -39.63 23.20 -50.60
N ALA A 7 -39.94 23.21 -49.30
CA ALA A 7 -38.96 23.53 -48.27
C ALA A 7 -38.14 22.27 -47.97
N VAL A 8 -36.87 22.26 -48.38
CA VAL A 8 -35.91 21.21 -47.99
C VAL A 8 -35.37 21.58 -46.61
N LEU A 9 -35.77 20.81 -45.61
CA LEU A 9 -35.34 20.97 -44.22
C LEU A 9 -34.01 20.21 -44.05
N LEU A 10 -32.89 20.93 -44.19
CA LEU A 10 -31.54 20.41 -43.92
C LEU A 10 -31.34 20.33 -42.40
N LEU A 11 -31.50 19.14 -41.84
CA LEU A 11 -31.09 18.81 -40.47
C LEU A 11 -29.57 18.62 -40.44
N THR A 12 -28.84 19.64 -40.00
CA THR A 12 -27.43 19.51 -39.61
C THR A 12 -27.36 19.02 -38.15
N PRO A 13 -26.61 17.95 -37.82
CA PRO A 13 -26.38 17.60 -36.43
C PRO A 13 -25.51 18.68 -35.78
N LEU A 14 -26.01 19.32 -34.72
CA LEU A 14 -25.20 20.12 -33.81
C LEU A 14 -24.23 19.16 -33.08
N SER A 15 -22.99 19.09 -33.54
CA SER A 15 -21.91 18.50 -32.76
C SER A 15 -21.60 19.44 -31.60
N VAL A 16 -22.17 19.17 -30.43
CA VAL A 16 -21.73 19.77 -29.17
C VAL A 16 -20.39 19.12 -28.82
N TYR A 17 -19.30 19.73 -29.26
CA TYR A 17 -17.98 19.41 -28.74
C TYR A 17 -17.90 19.98 -27.32
N GLY A 18 -18.05 19.10 -26.31
CA GLY A 18 -17.67 19.43 -24.95
C GLY A 18 -16.17 19.68 -24.92
N ALA A 19 -15.76 20.89 -24.55
CA ALA A 19 -14.36 21.19 -24.30
C ALA A 19 -13.89 20.37 -23.10
N GLN A 20 -13.18 19.27 -23.34
CA GLN A 20 -12.43 18.59 -22.29
C GLN A 20 -11.25 19.49 -21.91
N THR A 21 -11.29 20.03 -20.69
CA THR A 21 -10.16 20.72 -20.08
C THR A 21 -9.05 19.69 -19.80
N GLY A 22 -7.94 19.80 -20.52
CA GLY A 22 -6.76 18.97 -20.28
C GLY A 22 -6.07 19.29 -18.94
N VAL A 23 -5.27 18.34 -18.48
CA VAL A 23 -4.56 18.32 -17.18
C VAL A 23 -3.57 19.49 -16.97
N THR A 24 -3.30 20.30 -18.00
CA THR A 24 -2.33 21.41 -17.93
C THR A 24 -2.97 22.79 -17.68
N THR A 25 -4.26 22.88 -17.39
CA THR A 25 -4.90 24.16 -17.08
C THR A 25 -4.78 24.45 -15.59
N THR A 26 -4.10 25.54 -15.24
CA THR A 26 -4.05 26.05 -13.86
C THR A 26 -5.47 26.36 -13.39
N ALA A 27 -5.91 25.70 -12.32
CA ALA A 27 -7.23 25.95 -11.74
C ALA A 27 -7.33 27.41 -11.26
N GLU A 28 -8.42 28.09 -11.60
CA GLU A 28 -8.69 29.42 -11.06
C GLU A 28 -8.87 29.32 -9.52
N PRO A 29 -8.29 30.26 -8.75
CA PRO A 29 -8.43 30.23 -7.30
C PRO A 29 -9.88 30.51 -6.91
N VAL A 30 -10.50 29.54 -6.24
CA VAL A 30 -11.83 29.69 -5.66
C VAL A 30 -11.75 30.69 -4.50
N VAL A 31 -12.39 31.85 -4.66
CA VAL A 31 -12.63 32.77 -3.54
C VAL A 31 -13.77 32.18 -2.71
N PRO A 32 -13.59 31.92 -1.40
CA PRO A 32 -14.66 31.34 -0.60
C PRO A 32 -15.74 32.39 -0.38
N GLU A 33 -16.93 32.16 -0.97
CA GLU A 33 -18.14 32.87 -0.57
C GLU A 33 -18.57 32.37 0.82
N ASP A 34 -18.73 33.32 1.75
CA ASP A 34 -19.29 33.13 3.09
C ASP A 34 -20.66 32.45 3.01
N SER A 35 -20.65 31.13 3.02
CA SER A 35 -21.83 30.29 3.13
C SER A 35 -21.63 29.33 4.29
N LYS A 36 -22.16 29.74 5.44
CA LYS A 36 -22.42 28.86 6.59
C LYS A 36 -23.44 27.81 6.16
N GLY A 37 -22.98 26.76 5.50
CA GLY A 37 -23.73 25.56 5.19
C GLY A 37 -22.92 24.35 5.62
N THR A 38 -23.00 23.98 6.90
CA THR A 38 -22.50 22.68 7.34
C THR A 38 -23.32 21.61 6.63
N ILE A 39 -22.75 20.97 5.61
CA ILE A 39 -23.31 19.71 5.10
C ILE A 39 -22.99 18.66 6.15
N VAL A 40 -23.90 18.53 7.12
CA VAL A 40 -23.96 17.36 7.99
C VAL A 40 -24.49 16.23 7.11
N HIS A 41 -23.59 15.48 6.47
CA HIS A 41 -23.94 14.12 6.10
C HIS A 41 -24.10 13.37 7.41
N SER A 42 -25.35 13.22 7.85
CA SER A 42 -25.71 12.23 8.87
C SER A 42 -25.28 10.88 8.33
N LEU A 43 -24.14 10.38 8.81
CA LEU A 43 -23.72 9.00 8.61
C LEU A 43 -24.88 8.11 9.06
N PRO A 44 -25.31 7.12 8.27
CA PRO A 44 -26.30 6.17 8.74
C PRO A 44 -25.76 5.49 10.00
N GLU A 45 -26.64 5.39 10.99
CA GLU A 45 -26.41 4.76 12.28
C GLU A 45 -25.76 3.38 12.06
N VAL A 46 -24.65 3.13 12.76
CA VAL A 46 -23.91 1.87 12.70
C VAL A 46 -24.87 0.73 13.05
N MET A 47 -25.22 -0.09 12.07
CA MET A 47 -25.85 -1.38 12.34
C MET A 47 -24.79 -2.26 13.01
N GLU A 48 -24.94 -2.52 14.31
CA GLU A 48 -24.28 -3.62 14.97
C GLU A 48 -24.81 -4.93 14.36
N GLU A 49 -24.08 -5.48 13.37
CA GLU A 49 -24.28 -6.86 12.97
C GLU A 49 -23.68 -7.76 14.06
N THR A 50 -24.57 -8.47 14.74
CA THR A 50 -24.29 -9.58 15.63
C THR A 50 -23.28 -10.55 14.99
N GLY A 51 -22.18 -10.82 15.68
CA GLY A 51 -21.12 -11.72 15.23
C GLY A 51 -21.64 -13.13 14.98
N GLU A 52 -21.94 -13.44 13.73
CA GLU A 52 -22.15 -14.82 13.29
C GLU A 52 -20.79 -15.49 13.11
N VAL A 53 -20.58 -16.59 13.83
CA VAL A 53 -19.40 -17.45 13.67
C VAL A 53 -19.55 -18.19 12.35
N TYR A 54 -18.79 -17.79 11.33
CA TYR A 54 -18.76 -18.50 10.06
C TYR A 54 -17.92 -19.77 10.19
N SER A 55 -18.57 -20.92 10.41
CA SER A 55 -17.94 -22.22 10.21
C SER A 55 -18.00 -22.59 8.74
N VAL A 56 -16.89 -22.47 8.02
CA VAL A 56 -16.77 -22.98 6.66
C VAL A 56 -16.42 -24.48 6.74
N GLU A 57 -17.41 -25.35 6.54
CA GLU A 57 -17.12 -26.77 6.35
C GLU A 57 -16.38 -26.97 5.03
N THR A 58 -15.16 -27.50 5.10
CA THR A 58 -14.38 -27.87 3.90
C THR A 58 -14.42 -29.37 3.68
N GLU A 59 -14.41 -29.80 2.41
CA GLU A 59 -14.57 -31.19 1.96
C GLU A 59 -13.53 -32.20 2.49
N ARG A 60 -12.57 -31.80 3.35
CA ARG A 60 -11.50 -32.65 3.89
C ARG A 60 -11.47 -32.78 5.41
N GLY A 61 -12.54 -32.42 6.13
CA GLY A 61 -12.61 -32.61 7.59
C GLY A 61 -11.62 -31.75 8.38
N VAL A 62 -11.15 -30.65 7.81
CA VAL A 62 -10.37 -29.63 8.52
C VAL A 62 -11.35 -28.57 9.00
N SER A 63 -11.52 -28.45 10.32
CA SER A 63 -12.33 -27.39 10.91
C SER A 63 -11.49 -26.12 11.04
N TRP A 64 -11.75 -25.14 10.19
CA TRP A 64 -11.21 -23.80 10.35
C TRP A 64 -11.98 -23.08 11.46
N VAL A 65 -11.25 -22.52 12.43
CA VAL A 65 -11.80 -21.67 13.46
C VAL A 65 -11.43 -20.24 13.12
N LEU A 66 -12.41 -19.34 13.12
CA LEU A 66 -12.16 -17.91 12.96
C LEU A 66 -11.37 -17.43 14.18
N ILE A 67 -10.16 -16.93 13.95
CA ILE A 67 -9.28 -16.37 14.99
C ILE A 67 -9.68 -14.93 15.30
N ASP A 68 -9.76 -14.08 14.28
CA ASP A 68 -10.19 -12.69 14.43
C ASP A 68 -10.75 -12.11 13.11
N SER A 69 -11.49 -11.01 13.21
CA SER A 69 -12.02 -10.25 12.08
C SER A 69 -11.99 -8.74 12.35
N LEU A 70 -11.53 -7.97 11.38
CA LEU A 70 -11.50 -6.50 11.44
C LEU A 70 -12.37 -5.91 10.31
N LYS A 71 -13.39 -5.12 10.67
CA LYS A 71 -14.19 -4.33 9.73
C LYS A 71 -13.82 -2.86 9.84
N THR A 72 -13.56 -2.20 8.71
CA THR A 72 -13.16 -0.78 8.66
C THR A 72 -13.80 -0.09 7.47
N HIS A 73 -14.19 1.18 7.65
CA HIS A 73 -14.73 2.02 6.58
C HIS A 73 -14.03 3.39 6.64
N ARG A 74 -13.06 3.59 5.75
CA ARG A 74 -12.21 4.80 5.73
C ARG A 74 -11.91 5.23 4.29
N LEU A 75 -11.81 6.54 4.08
CA LEU A 75 -11.28 7.12 2.85
C LEU A 75 -9.74 7.06 2.92
N ILE A 76 -9.09 6.50 1.89
CA ILE A 76 -7.63 6.53 1.74
C ILE A 76 -7.29 7.62 0.72
N PRO A 77 -6.75 8.77 1.16
CA PRO A 77 -6.33 9.83 0.24
C PRO A 77 -5.24 9.36 -0.71
N GLY A 78 -5.06 10.09 -1.83
CA GLY A 78 -3.95 9.83 -2.75
C GLY A 78 -2.60 9.85 -2.02
N SER A 79 -1.76 8.86 -2.30
CA SER A 79 -0.43 8.69 -1.69
C SER A 79 -0.43 8.42 -0.17
N GLN A 80 -1.57 8.02 0.41
CA GLN A 80 -1.62 7.49 1.78
C GLN A 80 -1.86 5.99 1.78
N SER A 81 -1.57 5.37 2.93
CA SER A 81 -1.68 3.93 3.14
C SER A 81 -2.53 3.66 4.36
N PHE A 82 -3.37 2.63 4.28
CA PHE A 82 -4.02 2.03 5.43
C PHE A 82 -3.41 0.65 5.64
N CYS A 83 -2.85 0.41 6.82
CA CYS A 83 -2.15 -0.83 7.13
C CYS A 83 -2.97 -1.63 8.14
N VAL A 84 -3.14 -2.91 7.85
CA VAL A 84 -3.64 -3.90 8.80
C VAL A 84 -2.53 -4.92 8.99
N TYR A 85 -2.21 -5.24 10.22
CA TYR A 85 -1.27 -6.30 10.53
C TYR A 85 -1.87 -7.29 11.52
N PHE A 86 -1.35 -8.52 11.51
CA PHE A 86 -1.71 -9.54 12.46
C PHE A 86 -0.69 -9.57 13.58
N ASP A 87 -1.15 -9.36 14.81
CA ASP A 87 -0.37 -9.51 16.02
C ASP A 87 -0.42 -10.98 16.46
N TYR A 88 0.68 -11.69 16.26
CA TYR A 88 0.77 -13.11 16.62
C TYR A 88 0.69 -13.36 18.12
N SER A 89 1.05 -12.38 18.96
CA SER A 89 1.03 -12.56 20.42
C SER A 89 -0.37 -12.43 21.00
N GLU A 90 -1.20 -11.61 20.38
CA GLU A 90 -2.60 -11.38 20.76
C GLU A 90 -3.59 -12.15 19.88
N GLU A 91 -3.10 -12.83 18.84
CA GLU A 91 -3.90 -13.48 17.80
C GLU A 91 -4.97 -12.56 17.20
N ALA A 92 -4.62 -11.28 16.98
CA ALA A 92 -5.56 -10.23 16.62
C ALA A 92 -5.10 -9.41 15.41
N LEU A 93 -6.05 -8.93 14.61
CA LEU A 93 -5.86 -7.96 13.55
C LEU A 93 -5.91 -6.55 14.12
N LYS A 94 -4.87 -5.75 13.83
CA LYS A 94 -4.75 -4.36 14.28
C LYS A 94 -4.63 -3.42 13.10
N ASP A 95 -5.31 -2.27 13.17
CA ASP A 95 -5.21 -1.16 12.20
C ASP A 95 -4.35 0.01 12.70
N THR A 96 -3.67 -0.17 13.83
CA THR A 96 -2.77 0.84 14.39
C THR A 96 -1.52 0.96 13.53
N LEU A 97 -1.15 2.19 13.19
CA LEU A 97 0.15 2.48 12.59
C LEU A 97 1.27 2.05 13.54
N LEU A 98 2.18 1.20 13.07
CA LEU A 98 3.40 0.90 13.81
C LEU A 98 4.16 2.20 14.09
N PRO A 99 4.76 2.35 15.29
CA PRO A 99 5.58 3.50 15.61
C PRO A 99 6.63 3.74 14.53
N ASP A 100 6.93 5.00 14.21
CA ASP A 100 7.98 5.33 13.25
C ASP A 100 9.38 5.24 13.92
N GLN A 101 9.66 4.10 14.54
CA GLN A 101 10.90 3.84 15.26
C GLN A 101 11.89 3.14 14.33
N LEU A 102 12.65 3.97 13.61
CA LEU A 102 13.83 3.53 12.88
C LEU A 102 15.10 3.94 13.61
N THR A 103 16.10 3.07 13.64
CA THR A 103 17.46 3.48 14.01
C THR A 103 18.03 4.44 12.96
N ALA A 104 19.09 5.16 13.34
CA ALA A 104 19.79 6.03 12.40
C ALA A 104 20.38 5.24 11.22
N LEU A 105 20.78 3.98 11.42
CA LEU A 105 21.33 3.13 10.37
C LEU A 105 20.23 2.64 9.43
N ALA A 106 19.10 2.18 9.97
CA ALA A 106 17.93 1.79 9.18
C ALA A 106 17.38 2.95 8.34
N GLY A 107 17.35 4.16 8.88
CA GLY A 107 16.97 5.36 8.12
C GLY A 107 17.90 5.66 6.94
N GLN A 108 19.22 5.45 7.11
CA GLN A 108 20.20 5.61 6.03
C GLN A 108 20.05 4.53 4.96
N ALA A 109 19.87 3.27 5.36
CA ALA A 109 19.62 2.16 4.45
C ALA A 109 18.34 2.41 3.63
N LEU A 110 17.26 2.85 4.29
CA LEU A 110 16.01 3.21 3.65
C LEU A 110 16.16 4.34 2.62
N ALA A 111 16.94 5.38 2.94
CA ALA A 111 17.18 6.48 2.02
C ALA A 111 17.93 6.02 0.75
N LYS A 112 18.85 5.06 0.90
CA LYS A 112 19.57 4.47 -0.22
C LYS A 112 18.67 3.53 -1.04
N ALA A 113 17.64 2.91 -0.44
CA ALA A 113 16.81 1.85 -1.06
C ALA A 113 16.07 2.34 -2.31
N PRO A 114 15.80 1.44 -3.28
CA PRO A 114 15.00 1.78 -4.44
C PRO A 114 13.62 2.28 -4.02
N ASP A 115 13.09 3.30 -4.70
CA ASP A 115 11.82 3.96 -4.34
C ASP A 115 10.67 2.96 -4.18
N TRP A 116 10.64 1.93 -5.04
CA TRP A 116 9.62 0.90 -5.08
C TRP A 116 9.72 -0.15 -3.94
N LEU A 117 10.79 -0.14 -3.15
CA LEU A 117 10.98 -1.02 -1.98
C LEU A 117 10.90 -0.30 -0.64
N ARG A 118 10.91 1.04 -0.64
CA ARG A 118 11.05 1.80 0.61
C ARG A 118 9.90 1.54 1.57
N LEU A 119 8.67 1.39 1.08
CA LEU A 119 7.52 1.21 1.98
C LEU A 119 7.62 -0.12 2.73
N GLU A 120 7.90 -1.19 2.00
CA GLU A 120 7.99 -2.56 2.47
C GLU A 120 9.20 -2.73 3.39
N LEU A 121 10.36 -2.19 3.00
CA LEU A 121 11.56 -2.18 3.83
C LEU A 121 11.35 -1.41 5.14
N LYS A 122 10.69 -0.25 5.06
CA LYS A 122 10.34 0.54 6.25
C LYS A 122 9.39 -0.23 7.17
N ASP A 123 8.37 -0.89 6.61
CA ASP A 123 7.45 -1.70 7.40
C ASP A 123 8.18 -2.85 8.10
N ASN A 124 9.08 -3.54 7.40
CA ASN A 124 9.79 -4.66 8.00
C ASN A 124 10.75 -4.21 9.11
N PHE A 125 11.50 -3.12 8.92
CA PHE A 125 12.35 -2.55 9.98
C PHE A 125 11.55 -2.19 11.23
N ARG A 126 10.34 -1.61 11.09
CA ARG A 126 9.50 -1.24 12.23
C ARG A 126 9.02 -2.44 13.05
N ARG A 127 9.06 -3.65 12.50
CA ARG A 127 8.69 -4.90 13.18
C ARG A 127 9.87 -5.57 13.90
N MET A 128 11.07 -4.98 13.80
CA MET A 128 12.30 -5.48 14.41
C MET A 128 12.76 -4.57 15.55
N ASP A 129 13.48 -5.16 16.51
CA ASP A 129 14.21 -4.36 17.49
C ASP A 129 15.39 -3.62 16.85
N SER A 130 15.99 -2.69 17.60
CA SER A 130 17.07 -1.84 17.10
C SER A 130 18.31 -2.64 16.66
N ALA A 131 18.61 -3.76 17.32
CA ALA A 131 19.81 -4.54 16.99
C ALA A 131 19.65 -5.22 15.63
N HIS A 132 18.49 -5.83 15.37
CA HIS A 132 18.19 -6.44 14.08
C HIS A 132 18.04 -5.40 12.97
N GLN A 133 17.43 -4.23 13.25
CA GLN A 133 17.40 -3.12 12.31
C GLN A 133 18.81 -2.73 11.85
N ASP A 134 19.76 -2.60 12.77
CA ASP A 134 21.13 -2.21 12.45
C ASP A 134 21.88 -3.30 11.68
N ILE A 135 21.68 -4.60 11.99
CA ILE A 135 22.28 -5.72 11.24
C ILE A 135 21.90 -5.65 9.75
N TYR A 136 20.60 -5.56 9.45
CA TYR A 136 20.13 -5.56 8.06
C TYR A 136 20.38 -4.23 7.35
N ALA A 137 20.37 -3.12 8.09
CA ALA A 137 20.78 -1.84 7.54
C ALA A 137 22.26 -1.85 7.13
N ASP A 138 23.14 -2.46 7.93
CA ASP A 138 24.56 -2.58 7.61
C ASP A 138 24.78 -3.41 6.34
N LEU A 139 24.07 -4.53 6.16
CA LEU A 139 24.11 -5.34 4.93
C LEU A 139 23.74 -4.52 3.68
N ILE A 140 22.72 -3.65 3.77
CA ILE A 140 22.28 -2.79 2.66
C ILE A 140 23.32 -1.68 2.39
N LEU A 141 23.86 -1.06 3.45
CA LEU A 141 24.79 0.04 3.32
C LEU A 141 26.16 -0.42 2.81
N ASN A 142 26.64 -1.57 3.31
CA ASN A 142 27.94 -2.18 3.03
C ASN A 142 27.88 -3.34 2.03
N CYS A 143 26.80 -3.41 1.24
CA CYS A 143 26.63 -4.43 0.20
C CYS A 143 27.89 -4.53 -0.69
N PRO A 144 28.47 -5.75 -0.86
CA PRO A 144 29.81 -5.91 -1.44
C PRO A 144 29.87 -5.60 -2.94
N ASP A 145 28.76 -5.79 -3.66
CA ASP A 145 28.62 -5.45 -5.08
C ASP A 145 27.41 -4.53 -5.26
N LYS A 146 27.59 -3.45 -6.03
CA LYS A 146 26.52 -2.51 -6.35
C LYS A 146 25.36 -3.16 -7.11
N ARG A 147 25.62 -4.25 -7.85
CA ARG A 147 24.61 -5.01 -8.58
C ARG A 147 23.67 -5.75 -7.64
N TYR A 148 24.10 -6.11 -6.44
CA TYR A 148 23.31 -6.91 -5.49
C TYR A 148 22.33 -6.07 -4.68
N TYR A 149 22.47 -4.76 -4.78
CA TYR A 149 21.88 -3.81 -3.85
C TYR A 149 20.36 -3.89 -3.76
N ASP A 150 19.68 -3.92 -4.90
CA ASP A 150 18.23 -4.01 -5.01
C ASP A 150 17.71 -5.35 -4.53
N GLU A 151 18.38 -6.45 -4.86
CA GLU A 151 18.02 -7.80 -4.41
C GLU A 151 18.22 -8.01 -2.90
N VAL A 152 19.27 -7.43 -2.31
CA VAL A 152 19.44 -7.42 -0.85
C VAL A 152 18.31 -6.63 -0.19
N CYS A 153 17.97 -5.45 -0.72
CA CYS A 153 16.83 -4.69 -0.23
C CYS A 153 15.52 -5.47 -0.37
N PHE A 154 15.33 -6.17 -1.50
CA PHE A 154 14.13 -6.95 -1.79
C PHE A 154 13.95 -8.07 -0.77
N GLN A 155 15.01 -8.84 -0.50
CA GLN A 155 14.99 -9.91 0.49
C GLN A 155 14.71 -9.38 1.90
N VAL A 156 15.40 -8.33 2.33
CA VAL A 156 15.16 -7.73 3.65
C VAL A 156 13.74 -7.16 3.75
N ALA A 157 13.16 -6.62 2.68
CA ALA A 157 11.80 -6.09 2.69
C ALA A 157 10.71 -7.18 2.78
N HIS A 158 10.94 -8.35 2.20
CA HIS A 158 9.88 -9.37 2.00
C HIS A 158 10.05 -10.65 2.81
N LEU A 159 11.23 -10.92 3.37
CA LEU A 159 11.38 -12.00 4.34
C LEU A 159 10.59 -11.66 5.61
N SER A 160 9.95 -12.68 6.19
CA SER A 160 9.15 -12.46 7.40
C SER A 160 10.04 -11.91 8.53
N PRO A 161 9.57 -10.90 9.29
CA PRO A 161 10.36 -10.38 10.40
C PRO A 161 10.71 -11.48 11.41
N GLN A 162 9.84 -12.48 11.60
CA GLN A 162 10.08 -13.64 12.45
C GLN A 162 11.29 -14.47 11.98
N THR A 163 11.47 -14.63 10.68
CA THR A 163 12.65 -15.28 10.11
C THR A 163 13.90 -14.44 10.35
N LEU A 164 13.81 -13.12 10.12
CA LEU A 164 14.94 -12.21 10.23
C LEU A 164 15.41 -12.01 11.69
N VAL A 165 14.53 -12.13 12.68
CA VAL A 165 14.91 -12.05 14.10
C VAL A 165 15.17 -13.42 14.75
N TYR A 166 15.02 -14.50 13.98
CA TYR A 166 15.29 -15.84 14.49
C TYR A 166 16.78 -16.01 14.74
N GLY A 167 17.18 -16.33 15.97
CA GLY A 167 18.60 -16.39 16.35
C GLY A 167 19.43 -17.49 15.65
N GLY A 168 18.80 -18.40 14.90
CA GLY A 168 19.49 -19.37 14.05
C GLY A 168 19.55 -18.97 12.57
N PHE A 169 18.99 -17.82 12.19
CA PHE A 169 19.11 -17.28 10.84
C PHE A 169 20.44 -16.53 10.72
N ASP A 170 21.21 -16.86 9.69
CA ASP A 170 22.47 -16.19 9.37
C ASP A 170 22.19 -15.04 8.37
N PRO A 171 22.37 -13.77 8.76
CA PRO A 171 22.12 -12.62 7.87
C PRO A 171 22.96 -12.65 6.59
N ASP A 172 24.15 -13.24 6.61
CA ASP A 172 25.03 -13.29 5.44
C ASP A 172 24.44 -14.14 4.29
N LEU A 173 23.50 -15.05 4.60
CA LEU A 173 22.76 -15.81 3.60
C LEU A 173 21.95 -14.91 2.66
N ILE A 174 21.54 -13.72 3.10
CA ILE A 174 20.85 -12.77 2.22
C ILE A 174 21.77 -12.38 1.07
N VAL A 175 23.03 -12.04 1.36
CA VAL A 175 24.02 -11.64 0.36
C VAL A 175 24.47 -12.86 -0.45
N GLU A 176 24.67 -14.01 0.20
CA GLU A 176 25.03 -15.26 -0.49
C GLU A 176 23.97 -15.68 -1.51
N ASN A 177 22.69 -15.57 -1.16
CA ASN A 177 21.59 -15.84 -2.10
C ASN A 177 21.67 -14.94 -3.33
N VAL A 178 21.92 -13.64 -3.15
CA VAL A 178 22.05 -12.72 -4.29
C VAL A 178 23.27 -13.08 -5.13
N TYR A 179 24.41 -13.37 -4.50
CA TYR A 179 25.62 -13.81 -5.19
C TYR A 179 25.32 -14.98 -6.12
N TRP A 180 24.64 -16.03 -5.63
CA TRP A 180 24.31 -17.20 -6.44
C TRP A 180 23.31 -16.92 -7.55
N ILE A 181 22.34 -16.01 -7.36
CA ILE A 181 21.45 -15.58 -8.45
C ILE A 181 22.29 -15.02 -9.61
N TYR A 182 23.22 -14.12 -9.32
CA TYR A 182 24.04 -13.48 -10.34
C TYR A 182 25.12 -14.39 -10.96
N GLU A 183 25.64 -15.37 -10.22
CA GLU A 183 26.63 -16.32 -10.76
C GLU A 183 26.01 -17.42 -11.63
N ILE A 184 24.74 -17.77 -11.39
CA ILE A 184 24.05 -18.83 -12.13
C ILE A 184 23.33 -18.28 -13.37
N ASP A 185 22.82 -17.05 -13.32
CA ASP A 185 22.05 -16.40 -14.40
C ASP A 185 22.94 -15.78 -15.51
N VAL A 186 24.16 -16.33 -15.72
CA VAL A 186 25.15 -15.84 -16.70
C VAL A 186 25.03 -16.54 -18.06
#